data_AF-A0A1F3ZPL1-F1
#
_entry.id   AF-A0A1F3ZPL1-F1
#
_cell.length_a   1.000
_cell.length_b   1.000
_cell.length_c   1.000
_cell.angle_alpha   90.00
_cell.angle_beta   90.00
_cell.angle_gamma   90.00
#
_symmetry.space_group_name_H-M   'P 1'
#
loop_
_entity.id
_entity.type
_entity.pdbx_description
1 polymer ?
#
loop_
_entity_poly.entity_id
_entity_poly.type
_entity_poly.pdbx_seq_one_letter_code
_entity_poly.pdbx_strand_id
1 'polypeptide(L)'
;MKRRLADLLRCPDCNSAFTLTVFSTRADERPVRLASVRCQQNCALLGSALRDSSLAPDARTCERCYGEDVVDGLLRCEGCRAVFPVVESVPRLLPSALFDHPRWVARWGAGIDKGGSARPLPQRRAFERSFRRTQRSFEFEWLTFRETWDNDLENFWRRTGFHREDLAGWTVLDAGCGMGRYLRLLGDVPGCEIVGLDLGRAVERAQADIAPTSPYLHLVQGNLMTPPFRREAFDLVYSLGVLHHTPSTATAFRAIAPLARRGGHLAIWVYARDMLRHPIRLAVSDALRFVTIRLPPRAVYWLAHIAAPLGWLQERLIKRRVTMWLGAPLLALPVRIRAPWRIRVMDTYDWYSPRFQWKHTRDEVRGWFEQAGFVDIEPCVEEVSCQGRRPGGPPL
;
A
#
# COMPACT_ATOMS: atom_id res chain seq x y z
N MET A 1 14.18 -10.02 0.88
CA MET A 1 13.43 -9.98 -0.38
C MET A 1 13.85 -11.16 -1.21
N LYS A 2 12.91 -11.77 -1.95
CA LYS A 2 13.31 -12.68 -3.02
C LYS A 2 13.99 -11.89 -4.14
N ARG A 3 14.99 -12.48 -4.81
CA ARG A 3 15.63 -11.85 -5.98
C ARG A 3 14.64 -11.62 -7.12
N ARG A 4 13.60 -12.45 -7.20
CA ARG A 4 12.45 -12.29 -8.09
C ARG A 4 11.83 -10.89 -8.07
N LEU A 5 11.72 -10.27 -6.90
CA LEU A 5 11.16 -8.92 -6.77
C LEU A 5 11.97 -7.87 -7.56
N ALA A 6 13.28 -8.07 -7.76
CA ALA A 6 14.12 -7.14 -8.52
C ALA A 6 13.71 -7.03 -10.01
N ASP A 7 13.05 -8.04 -10.59
CA ASP A 7 12.46 -7.96 -11.93
C ASP A 7 11.36 -6.87 -12.01
N LEU A 8 10.58 -6.74 -10.94
CA LEU A 8 9.44 -5.83 -10.85
C LEU A 8 9.90 -4.40 -10.53
N LEU A 9 10.95 -4.24 -9.73
CA LEU A 9 11.36 -2.95 -9.20
C LEU A 9 11.93 -1.99 -10.26
N ARG A 10 11.57 -0.72 -10.19
CA ARG A 10 12.17 0.38 -10.95
C ARG A 10 12.50 1.57 -10.07
N CYS A 11 13.51 2.33 -10.45
CA CYS A 11 13.91 3.51 -9.71
C CYS A 11 12.77 4.53 -9.68
N PRO A 12 12.32 5.00 -8.49
CA PRO A 12 11.21 5.94 -8.40
C PRO A 12 11.52 7.31 -9.03
N ASP A 13 12.80 7.60 -9.31
CA ASP A 13 13.23 8.91 -9.80
C ASP A 13 13.47 8.96 -11.32
N CYS A 14 13.86 7.84 -11.95
CA CYS A 14 14.16 7.80 -13.38
C CYS A 14 13.63 6.55 -14.09
N ASN A 15 12.88 5.71 -13.39
CA ASN A 15 12.27 4.48 -13.90
C ASN A 15 13.25 3.46 -14.51
N SER A 16 14.55 3.59 -14.25
CA SER A 16 15.58 2.63 -14.68
C SER A 16 15.58 1.37 -13.80
N ALA A 17 16.18 0.29 -14.30
CA ALA A 17 16.37 -0.94 -13.53
C ALA A 17 17.42 -0.76 -12.42
N PHE A 18 17.47 -1.76 -11.55
CA PHE A 18 18.40 -1.83 -10.44
C PHE A 18 19.38 -2.98 -10.60
N THR A 19 20.65 -2.71 -10.32
CA THR A 19 21.62 -3.74 -9.97
C THR A 19 21.51 -4.03 -8.47
N LEU A 20 21.37 -5.30 -8.10
CA LEU A 20 21.30 -5.75 -6.70
C LEU A 20 22.67 -6.27 -6.24
N THR A 21 23.24 -5.64 -5.21
CA THR A 21 24.36 -6.20 -4.45
C THR A 21 23.82 -6.86 -3.19
N VAL A 22 24.15 -8.12 -2.97
CA VAL A 22 23.71 -8.89 -1.80
C VAL A 22 24.78 -8.82 -0.71
N PHE A 23 24.39 -8.50 0.52
CA PHE A 23 25.30 -8.48 1.67
C PHE A 23 25.06 -9.64 2.62
N SER A 24 23.81 -10.03 2.81
CA SER A 24 23.45 -11.18 3.62
C SER A 24 22.21 -11.87 3.08
N THR A 25 22.12 -13.18 3.28
CA THR A 25 20.97 -13.99 2.90
C THR A 25 20.49 -14.86 4.05
N ARG A 26 19.27 -15.38 3.92
CA ARG A 26 18.68 -16.37 4.83
C ARG A 26 17.99 -17.44 3.98
N ALA A 27 18.25 -18.69 4.30
CA ALA A 27 17.56 -19.81 3.66
C ALA A 27 16.06 -19.76 3.97
N ASP A 28 15.26 -20.16 2.99
CA ASP A 28 13.83 -20.33 3.11
C ASP A 28 13.48 -21.77 2.75
N GLU A 29 13.19 -22.58 3.77
CA GLU A 29 12.97 -24.02 3.63
C GLU A 29 11.54 -24.37 3.22
N ARG A 30 10.69 -23.37 3.00
CA ARG A 30 9.29 -23.61 2.69
C ARG A 30 9.13 -24.18 1.28
N PRO A 31 8.17 -25.10 1.08
CA PRO A 31 7.93 -25.69 -0.22
C PRO A 31 7.45 -24.63 -1.21
N VAL A 32 8.13 -24.55 -2.35
CA VAL A 32 7.77 -23.67 -3.46
C VAL A 32 7.18 -24.54 -4.56
N ARG A 33 5.97 -24.19 -5.02
CA ARG A 33 5.34 -24.77 -6.21
C ARG A 33 5.32 -23.69 -7.30
N LEU A 34 6.31 -23.71 -8.18
CA LEU A 34 6.55 -22.70 -9.23
C LEU A 34 5.56 -22.73 -10.40
N ALA A 35 4.27 -22.96 -10.15
CA ALA A 35 3.36 -23.36 -11.21
C ALA A 35 3.01 -22.25 -12.23
N SER A 36 3.28 -20.95 -12.00
CA SER A 36 2.75 -19.91 -12.91
C SER A 36 3.54 -18.61 -13.06
N VAL A 37 4.27 -18.13 -12.05
CA VAL A 37 4.87 -16.78 -12.11
C VAL A 37 6.39 -16.83 -12.24
N ARG A 38 6.90 -16.32 -13.37
CA ARG A 38 8.34 -16.20 -13.67
C ARG A 38 8.74 -14.74 -13.86
N CYS A 39 10.03 -14.44 -13.68
CA CYS A 39 10.60 -13.16 -14.09
C CYS A 39 10.30 -12.89 -15.57
N GLN A 40 9.95 -11.65 -15.91
CA GLN A 40 9.54 -11.29 -17.28
C GLN A 40 10.61 -10.49 -18.03
N GLN A 41 11.42 -9.68 -17.33
CA GLN A 41 12.42 -8.81 -17.94
C GLN A 41 13.84 -9.16 -17.51
N ASN A 42 14.08 -9.39 -16.22
CA ASN A 42 15.42 -9.61 -15.68
C ASN A 42 15.44 -10.71 -14.62
N CYS A 43 16.46 -11.58 -14.67
CA CYS A 43 16.73 -12.55 -13.62
C CYS A 43 17.86 -12.07 -12.72
N ALA A 44 17.55 -11.52 -11.55
CA ALA A 44 18.57 -11.04 -10.62
C ALA A 44 19.40 -12.17 -9.96
N LEU A 45 18.98 -13.43 -10.05
CA LEU A 45 19.80 -14.56 -9.60
C LEU A 45 20.92 -14.87 -10.60
N LEU A 46 20.63 -14.82 -11.91
CA LEU A 46 21.59 -15.10 -12.97
C LEU A 46 22.30 -13.84 -13.50
N GLY A 47 21.79 -12.65 -13.18
CA GLY A 47 22.29 -11.39 -13.73
C GLY A 47 21.97 -11.20 -15.22
N SER A 48 21.00 -11.92 -15.76
CA SER A 48 20.66 -11.92 -17.19
C SER A 48 19.36 -11.17 -17.51
N ALA A 49 19.33 -10.52 -18.68
CA ALA A 49 18.11 -9.98 -19.27
C ALA A 49 17.37 -11.09 -20.04
N LEU A 50 16.07 -11.24 -19.79
CA LEU A 50 15.25 -12.35 -20.29
C LEU A 50 14.65 -12.09 -21.69
N ARG A 51 15.19 -11.12 -22.43
CA ARG A 51 14.78 -10.87 -23.83
C ARG A 51 15.22 -12.01 -24.75
N ASP A 52 16.23 -12.76 -24.34
CA ASP A 52 16.70 -13.97 -25.00
C ASP A 52 16.15 -15.19 -24.22
N SER A 53 15.31 -15.99 -24.88
CA SER A 53 14.71 -17.18 -24.28
C SER A 53 15.74 -18.25 -23.89
N SER A 54 16.93 -18.24 -24.49
CA SER A 54 18.02 -19.15 -24.13
C SER A 54 18.61 -18.87 -22.74
N LEU A 55 18.42 -17.65 -22.22
CA LEU A 55 18.88 -17.21 -20.90
C LEU A 55 17.81 -17.34 -19.81
N ALA A 56 16.64 -17.91 -20.14
CA ALA A 56 15.56 -18.11 -19.20
C ALA A 56 15.91 -19.20 -18.16
N PRO A 57 15.77 -18.93 -16.84
CA PRO A 57 16.06 -19.92 -15.82
C PRO A 57 15.10 -21.11 -15.92
N ASP A 58 15.63 -22.31 -15.70
CA ASP A 58 14.82 -23.51 -15.54
C ASP A 58 14.03 -23.49 -14.21
N ALA A 59 13.15 -24.49 -14.02
CA ALA A 59 12.34 -24.58 -12.81
C ALA A 59 13.20 -24.71 -11.54
N ARG A 60 14.26 -25.53 -11.57
CA ARG A 60 15.16 -25.73 -10.41
C ARG A 60 15.87 -24.45 -10.00
N THR A 61 16.29 -23.63 -10.97
CA THR A 61 16.92 -22.33 -10.74
C THR A 61 15.93 -21.36 -10.09
N CYS A 62 14.68 -21.37 -10.56
CA CYS A 62 13.62 -20.56 -9.94
C CYS A 62 13.31 -21.06 -8.52
N GLU A 63 13.34 -22.36 -8.26
CA GLU A 63 13.06 -22.96 -6.94
C GLU A 63 14.12 -22.49 -5.95
N ARG A 64 15.39 -22.55 -6.35
CA ARG A 64 16.51 -21.98 -5.61
C ARG A 64 16.35 -20.47 -5.38
N CYS A 65 15.83 -19.73 -6.34
CA CYS A 65 15.57 -18.29 -6.18
C CYS A 65 14.56 -17.99 -5.08
N TYR A 66 13.54 -18.83 -4.90
CA TYR A 66 12.59 -18.70 -3.80
C TYR A 66 13.09 -19.32 -2.49
N GLY A 67 14.03 -20.28 -2.55
CA GLY A 67 14.67 -20.87 -1.36
C GLY A 67 15.65 -19.94 -0.62
N GLU A 68 15.81 -18.68 -1.04
CA GLU A 68 16.71 -17.73 -0.39
C GLU A 68 16.13 -16.31 -0.33
N ASP A 69 16.11 -15.73 0.87
CA ASP A 69 15.82 -14.32 1.10
C ASP A 69 17.11 -13.51 1.15
N VAL A 70 17.18 -12.42 0.37
CA VAL A 70 18.18 -11.35 0.59
C VAL A 70 17.75 -10.54 1.80
N VAL A 71 18.47 -10.68 2.92
CA VAL A 71 18.16 -10.00 4.18
C VAL A 71 18.66 -8.57 4.14
N ASP A 72 19.94 -8.37 3.84
CA ASP A 72 20.54 -7.07 3.60
C ASP A 72 21.17 -7.00 2.21
N GLY A 73 21.04 -5.85 1.57
CA GLY A 73 21.60 -5.63 0.24
C GLY A 73 21.47 -4.17 -0.21
N LEU A 74 22.02 -3.86 -1.37
CA LEU A 74 22.01 -2.53 -1.97
C LEU A 74 21.42 -2.61 -3.37
N LEU A 75 20.36 -1.85 -3.61
CA LEU A 75 19.83 -1.60 -4.95
C LEU A 75 20.49 -0.33 -5.49
N ARG A 76 21.19 -0.45 -6.62
CA ARG A 76 21.78 0.68 -7.33
C ARG A 76 21.07 0.89 -8.65
N CYS A 77 20.51 2.07 -8.83
CA CYS A 77 19.85 2.45 -10.07
C CYS A 77 20.86 2.53 -11.22
N GLU A 78 20.56 1.90 -12.35
CA GLU A 78 21.44 1.89 -13.52
C GLU A 78 21.46 3.23 -14.28
N GLY A 79 20.35 3.98 -14.25
CA GLY A 79 20.27 5.31 -14.88
C GLY A 79 20.89 6.41 -14.03
N CYS A 80 20.25 6.77 -12.91
CA CYS A 80 20.65 7.92 -12.10
C CYS A 80 21.62 7.60 -10.95
N ARG A 81 22.16 6.37 -10.88
CA ARG A 81 23.13 5.90 -9.84
C ARG A 81 22.68 6.02 -8.38
N ALA A 82 21.40 6.28 -8.16
CA ALA A 82 20.86 6.36 -6.81
C ALA A 82 20.88 5.00 -6.13
N VAL A 83 21.06 5.03 -4.82
CA VAL A 83 21.18 3.83 -4.01
C VAL A 83 20.07 3.74 -2.99
N PHE A 84 19.59 2.51 -2.79
CA PHE A 84 18.54 2.20 -1.83
C PHE A 84 18.90 0.93 -1.06
N PRO A 85 18.80 0.93 0.28
CA PRO A 85 19.11 -0.25 1.06
C PRO A 85 17.95 -1.25 1.00
N VAL A 86 18.30 -2.53 1.03
CA VAL A 86 17.41 -3.63 1.43
C VAL A 86 17.74 -3.89 2.89
N VAL A 87 16.74 -3.77 3.77
CA VAL A 87 16.89 -3.90 5.22
C VAL A 87 15.88 -4.92 5.71
N GLU A 88 16.36 -5.97 6.36
CA GLU A 88 15.52 -7.06 6.89
C GLU A 88 14.53 -7.59 5.85
N SER A 89 15.04 -7.90 4.67
CA SER A 89 14.28 -8.38 3.53
C SER A 89 13.33 -7.39 2.85
N VAL A 90 13.28 -6.12 3.25
CA VAL A 90 12.42 -5.09 2.67
C VAL A 90 13.25 -4.03 1.94
N PRO A 91 13.08 -3.83 0.62
CA PRO A 91 13.66 -2.70 -0.12
C PRO A 91 13.08 -1.37 0.37
N ARG A 92 13.97 -0.40 0.62
CA ARG A 92 13.62 0.93 1.15
C ARG A 92 13.78 1.98 0.06
N LEU A 93 12.74 2.18 -0.74
CA LEU A 93 12.75 3.01 -1.95
C LEU A 93 12.23 4.43 -1.69
N LEU A 94 12.57 4.99 -0.52
CA LEU A 94 12.28 6.37 -0.13
C LEU A 94 13.54 7.23 -0.19
N PRO A 95 13.42 8.56 -0.47
CA PRO A 95 14.58 9.46 -0.48
C PRO A 95 15.34 9.52 0.85
N SER A 96 14.67 9.26 1.98
CA SER A 96 15.25 9.27 3.32
C SER A 96 15.83 7.93 3.78
N ALA A 97 15.71 6.85 2.99
CA ALA A 97 15.96 5.49 3.45
C ALA A 97 17.31 5.27 4.16
N LEU A 98 18.42 5.78 3.60
CA LEU A 98 19.73 5.63 4.24
C LEU A 98 19.82 6.33 5.61
N PHE A 99 19.11 7.45 5.78
CA PHE A 99 19.07 8.21 7.03
C PHE A 99 18.15 7.57 8.06
N ASP A 100 17.08 6.94 7.60
CA ASP A 100 16.12 6.24 8.47
C ASP A 100 16.69 4.91 9.01
N HIS A 101 17.77 4.41 8.41
CA HIS A 101 18.43 3.14 8.79
C HIS A 101 19.92 3.30 9.13
N PRO A 102 20.29 4.09 10.16
CA PRO A 102 21.69 4.39 10.49
C PRO A 102 22.49 3.15 10.90
N ARG A 103 21.87 2.16 11.55
CA ARG A 103 22.53 0.89 11.91
C ARG A 103 22.94 0.09 10.69
N TRP A 104 22.11 0.09 9.65
CA TRP A 104 22.42 -0.57 8.39
C TRP A 104 23.58 0.12 7.69
N VAL A 105 23.58 1.47 7.66
CA VAL A 105 24.69 2.26 7.10
C VAL A 105 25.98 2.06 7.87
N ALA A 106 25.94 2.00 9.21
CA ALA A 106 27.12 1.71 10.01
C ALA A 106 27.74 0.34 9.68
N ARG A 107 26.91 -0.65 9.35
CA ARG A 107 27.35 -2.01 9.01
C ARG A 107 27.82 -2.17 7.57
N TRP A 108 27.12 -1.55 6.61
CA TRP A 108 27.29 -1.81 5.18
C TRP A 108 27.67 -0.58 4.34
N GLY A 109 27.84 0.58 4.98
CA GLY A 109 28.02 1.89 4.33
C GLY A 109 29.24 1.98 3.41
N ALA A 110 30.32 1.27 3.73
CA ALA A 110 31.50 1.17 2.86
C ALA A 110 31.17 0.59 1.46
N GLY A 111 30.08 -0.17 1.33
CA GLY A 111 29.59 -0.69 0.05
C GLY A 111 28.92 0.37 -0.85
N ILE A 112 28.55 1.54 -0.30
CA ILE A 112 27.88 2.63 -1.03
C ILE A 112 28.89 3.38 -1.92
N ASP A 113 30.13 3.53 -1.45
CA ASP A 113 31.18 4.39 -2.04
C ASP A 113 31.65 3.98 -3.44
N LYS A 114 31.24 2.80 -3.93
CA LYS A 114 31.55 2.34 -5.30
C LYS A 114 30.75 3.07 -6.38
N GLY A 115 30.54 4.38 -6.29
CA GLY A 115 29.89 5.21 -7.33
C GLY A 115 28.36 5.39 -7.22
N GLY A 116 27.77 5.14 -6.04
CA GLY A 116 26.36 5.46 -5.76
C GLY A 116 26.21 6.74 -4.95
N SER A 117 25.11 7.48 -5.12
CA SER A 117 24.86 8.72 -4.36
C SER A 117 23.58 8.65 -3.53
N ALA A 118 23.68 9.04 -2.25
CA ALA A 118 22.50 9.36 -1.44
C ALA A 118 21.73 10.54 -2.05
N ARG A 119 20.44 10.67 -1.71
CA ARG A 119 19.62 11.76 -2.26
C ARG A 119 19.99 13.13 -1.69
N PRO A 120 20.01 14.19 -2.53
CA PRO A 120 20.25 15.55 -2.08
C PRO A 120 19.26 15.99 -1.00
N LEU A 121 19.73 16.82 -0.06
CA LEU A 121 18.91 17.37 1.03
C LEU A 121 17.61 18.06 0.55
N PRO A 122 17.57 18.83 -0.56
CA PRO A 122 16.34 19.46 -1.03
C PRO A 122 15.24 18.46 -1.37
N GLN A 123 15.58 17.38 -2.08
CA GLN A 123 14.64 16.34 -2.47
C GLN A 123 14.07 15.61 -1.23
N ARG A 124 14.95 15.30 -0.27
CA ARG A 124 14.55 14.72 1.02
C ARG A 124 13.59 15.64 1.79
N ARG A 125 13.93 16.92 1.91
CA ARG A 125 13.08 17.92 2.60
C ARG A 125 11.72 18.07 1.92
N ALA A 126 11.66 18.05 0.59
CA ALA A 126 10.40 18.12 -0.17
C ALA A 126 9.51 16.91 0.11
N PHE A 127 10.09 15.70 0.11
CA PHE A 127 9.40 14.47 0.50
C PHE A 127 8.89 14.55 1.94
N GLU A 128 9.76 14.90 2.90
CA GLU A 128 9.40 15.00 4.32
C GLU A 128 8.25 15.99 4.56
N ARG A 129 8.30 17.18 3.94
CA ARG A 129 7.24 18.20 4.07
C ARG A 129 5.89 17.71 3.57
N SER A 130 5.88 16.88 2.53
CA SER A 130 4.66 16.45 1.85
C SER A 130 4.07 15.19 2.48
N PHE A 131 4.91 14.25 2.89
CA PHE A 131 4.49 12.88 3.21
C PHE A 131 4.75 12.44 4.65
N ARG A 132 5.67 13.08 5.40
CA ARG A 132 6.09 12.61 6.74
C ARG A 132 4.96 12.57 7.76
N ARG A 133 4.01 13.50 7.68
CA ARG A 133 2.86 13.52 8.60
C ARG A 133 1.94 12.33 8.35
N THR A 134 1.54 12.12 7.09
CA THR A 134 0.74 10.99 6.65
C THR A 134 1.42 9.67 7.02
N GLN A 135 2.72 9.54 6.75
CA GLN A 135 3.51 8.38 7.12
C GLN A 135 3.42 8.09 8.63
N ARG A 136 3.63 9.10 9.48
CA ARG A 136 3.61 8.94 10.94
C ARG A 136 2.23 8.62 11.53
N SER A 137 1.15 9.18 10.98
CA SER A 137 -0.20 8.90 11.47
C SER A 137 -0.59 7.46 11.16
N PHE A 138 -0.42 7.01 9.92
CA PHE A 138 -0.75 5.65 9.51
C PHE A 138 0.18 4.61 10.12
N GLU A 139 1.48 4.88 10.21
CA GLU A 139 2.40 3.98 10.91
C GLU A 139 1.99 3.81 12.38
N PHE A 140 1.59 4.89 13.06
CA PHE A 140 1.08 4.80 14.42
C PHE A 140 -0.21 3.98 14.50
N GLU A 141 -1.16 4.21 13.59
CA GLU A 141 -2.41 3.48 13.53
C GLU A 141 -2.20 1.97 13.36
N TRP A 142 -1.50 1.57 12.29
CA TRP A 142 -1.30 0.16 11.94
C TRP A 142 -0.47 -0.59 12.98
N LEU A 143 0.41 0.09 13.72
CA LEU A 143 1.15 -0.53 14.82
C LEU A 143 0.32 -0.62 16.12
N THR A 144 -0.69 0.23 16.28
CA THR A 144 -1.52 0.31 17.49
C THR A 144 -2.77 -0.58 17.40
N PHE A 145 -3.45 -0.59 16.26
CA PHE A 145 -4.69 -1.31 16.02
C PHE A 145 -4.41 -2.59 15.21
N ARG A 146 -4.14 -3.69 15.94
CA ARG A 146 -3.56 -4.94 15.42
C ARG A 146 -4.57 -6.06 15.08
N GLU A 147 -5.86 -5.84 15.30
CA GLU A 147 -6.87 -6.90 15.20
C GLU A 147 -7.17 -7.27 13.74
N THR A 148 -7.35 -8.57 13.50
CA THR A 148 -8.01 -9.09 12.29
C THR A 148 -9.47 -8.66 12.33
N TRP A 149 -9.96 -8.06 11.25
CA TRP A 149 -11.35 -7.65 11.19
C TRP A 149 -12.21 -8.85 10.79
N ASP A 150 -13.32 -9.03 11.49
CA ASP A 150 -14.37 -9.93 11.02
C ASP A 150 -14.74 -9.54 9.58
N ASN A 151 -14.93 -10.55 8.73
CA ASN A 151 -15.33 -10.39 7.33
C ASN A 151 -14.28 -9.76 6.40
N ASP A 152 -12.98 -9.89 6.68
CA ASP A 152 -11.92 -9.34 5.80
C ASP A 152 -11.93 -9.88 4.37
N LEU A 153 -12.25 -11.17 4.19
CA LEU A 153 -12.45 -11.77 2.87
C LEU A 153 -13.66 -11.17 2.15
N GLU A 154 -14.78 -11.01 2.84
CA GLU A 154 -15.98 -10.38 2.28
C GLU A 154 -15.70 -8.92 1.93
N ASN A 155 -15.01 -8.18 2.80
CA ASN A 155 -14.63 -6.79 2.55
C ASN A 155 -13.68 -6.66 1.36
N PHE A 156 -12.75 -7.61 1.19
CA PHE A 156 -11.88 -7.66 0.01
C PHE A 156 -12.75 -7.79 -1.25
N TRP A 157 -13.59 -8.82 -1.34
CA TRP A 157 -14.49 -9.04 -2.47
C TRP A 157 -15.42 -7.85 -2.73
N ARG A 158 -16.10 -7.33 -1.69
CA ARG A 158 -17.01 -6.19 -1.82
C ARG A 158 -16.33 -4.93 -2.38
N ARG A 159 -15.03 -4.77 -2.14
CA ARG A 159 -14.24 -3.62 -2.59
C ARG A 159 -13.56 -3.86 -3.94
N THR A 160 -13.10 -5.07 -4.22
CA THR A 160 -12.32 -5.37 -5.43
C THR A 160 -13.15 -5.96 -6.56
N GLY A 161 -14.25 -6.65 -6.24
CA GLY A 161 -14.98 -7.49 -7.19
C GLY A 161 -14.38 -8.89 -7.37
N PHE A 162 -13.22 -9.17 -6.77
CA PHE A 162 -12.49 -10.43 -6.94
C PHE A 162 -12.59 -11.31 -5.71
N HIS A 163 -12.82 -12.60 -5.93
CA HIS A 163 -12.64 -13.64 -4.93
C HIS A 163 -11.18 -14.06 -4.87
N ARG A 164 -10.76 -14.65 -3.74
CA ARG A 164 -9.36 -15.05 -3.55
C ARG A 164 -8.94 -16.17 -4.52
N GLU A 165 -9.90 -17.00 -4.93
CA GLU A 165 -9.73 -18.12 -5.85
C GLU A 165 -9.39 -17.63 -7.27
N ASP A 166 -9.89 -16.45 -7.66
CA ASP A 166 -9.62 -15.83 -8.97
C ASP A 166 -8.14 -15.45 -9.14
N LEU A 167 -7.43 -15.29 -8.02
CA LEU A 167 -6.06 -14.78 -7.97
C LEU A 167 -5.01 -15.90 -8.03
N ALA A 168 -5.43 -17.14 -8.23
CA ALA A 168 -4.53 -18.27 -8.39
C ALA A 168 -3.55 -18.02 -9.55
N GLY A 169 -2.27 -18.09 -9.25
CA GLY A 169 -1.19 -17.89 -10.20
C GLY A 169 -0.96 -16.45 -10.68
N TRP A 170 -1.63 -15.45 -10.11
CA TRP A 170 -1.49 -14.04 -10.49
C TRP A 170 -0.37 -13.33 -9.72
N THR A 171 0.19 -12.28 -10.32
CA THR A 171 1.04 -11.29 -9.62
C THR A 171 0.17 -10.11 -9.21
N VAL A 172 -0.02 -9.91 -7.91
CA VAL A 172 -0.96 -8.94 -7.34
C VAL A 172 -0.23 -7.86 -6.54
N LEU A 173 -0.61 -6.59 -6.74
CA LEU A 173 -0.10 -5.45 -5.98
C LEU A 173 -1.18 -4.88 -5.04
N ASP A 174 -0.86 -4.78 -3.76
CA ASP A 174 -1.55 -3.95 -2.78
C ASP A 174 -0.81 -2.60 -2.64
N ALA A 175 -1.39 -1.54 -3.21
CA ALA A 175 -0.84 -0.19 -3.18
C ALA A 175 -1.34 0.58 -1.94
N GLY A 176 -0.55 0.50 -0.87
CA GLY A 176 -0.83 1.03 0.47
C GLY A 176 -1.20 -0.07 1.47
N CYS A 177 -0.36 -1.12 1.53
CA CYS A 177 -0.71 -2.35 2.23
C CYS A 177 -0.71 -2.27 3.77
N GLY A 178 -0.17 -1.20 4.35
CA GLY A 178 -0.03 -1.05 5.80
C GLY A 178 0.67 -2.24 6.45
N MET A 179 0.04 -2.82 7.48
CA MET A 179 0.50 -4.04 8.17
C MET A 179 0.08 -5.36 7.48
N GLY A 180 -0.38 -5.27 6.23
CA GLY A 180 -0.71 -6.39 5.37
C GLY A 180 -2.04 -7.06 5.70
N ARG A 181 -3.08 -6.27 6.01
CA ARG A 181 -4.45 -6.76 6.30
C ARG A 181 -4.96 -7.69 5.19
N TYR A 182 -4.92 -7.23 3.94
CA TYR A 182 -5.38 -8.01 2.79
C TYR A 182 -4.34 -9.00 2.28
N LEU A 183 -3.04 -8.69 2.43
CA LEU A 183 -1.97 -9.61 2.05
C LEU A 183 -2.06 -10.98 2.75
N ARG A 184 -2.50 -10.99 4.02
CA ARG A 184 -2.71 -12.23 4.80
C ARG A 184 -3.74 -13.16 4.18
N LEU A 185 -4.76 -12.61 3.53
CA LEU A 185 -5.85 -13.38 2.91
C LEU A 185 -5.41 -14.10 1.63
N LEU A 186 -4.30 -13.63 1.04
CA LEU A 186 -3.79 -14.10 -0.23
C LEU A 186 -2.62 -15.09 -0.06
N GLY A 187 -1.98 -15.12 1.11
CA GLY A 187 -0.70 -15.81 1.33
C GLY A 187 -0.69 -17.31 1.00
N ASP A 188 -1.83 -17.98 1.15
CA ASP A 188 -2.08 -19.40 0.87
C ASP A 188 -2.78 -19.66 -0.48
N VAL A 189 -3.08 -18.61 -1.27
CA VAL A 189 -3.64 -18.77 -2.61
C VAL A 189 -2.58 -19.40 -3.52
N PRO A 190 -2.85 -20.56 -4.16
CA PRO A 190 -1.87 -21.28 -4.93
C PRO A 190 -1.25 -20.44 -6.07
N GLY A 191 0.08 -20.28 -6.03
CA GLY A 191 0.84 -19.57 -7.07
C GLY A 191 0.63 -18.05 -7.13
N CYS A 192 -0.15 -17.47 -6.22
CA CYS A 192 -0.35 -16.02 -6.15
C CYS A 192 0.92 -15.34 -5.62
N GLU A 193 1.55 -14.50 -6.46
CA GLU A 193 2.69 -13.68 -6.09
C GLU A 193 2.21 -12.32 -5.58
N ILE A 194 2.49 -12.02 -4.32
CA ILE A 194 1.84 -10.92 -3.60
C ILE A 194 2.88 -9.85 -3.30
N VAL A 195 2.63 -8.64 -3.81
CA VAL A 195 3.48 -7.48 -3.58
C VAL A 195 2.72 -6.44 -2.77
N GLY A 196 3.22 -6.09 -1.59
CA GLY A 196 2.73 -4.97 -0.79
C GLY A 196 3.66 -3.76 -0.89
N LEU A 197 3.08 -2.60 -1.18
CA LEU A 197 3.76 -1.31 -1.16
C LEU A 197 3.18 -0.45 -0.04
N ASP A 198 4.01 0.11 0.84
CA ASP A 198 3.56 1.13 1.79
C ASP A 198 4.61 2.23 2.00
N LEU A 199 4.15 3.42 2.36
CA LEU A 199 5.00 4.56 2.68
C LEU A 199 5.65 4.42 4.07
N GLY A 200 4.90 3.89 5.04
CA GLY A 200 5.31 3.73 6.43
C GLY A 200 6.12 2.47 6.68
N ARG A 201 6.63 2.34 7.91
CA ARG A 201 7.35 1.13 8.34
C ARG A 201 6.42 -0.03 8.73
N ALA A 202 5.11 0.11 8.54
CA ALA A 202 4.13 -0.96 8.77
C ALA A 202 4.44 -2.24 7.96
N VAL A 203 5.15 -2.10 6.83
CA VAL A 203 5.69 -3.23 6.06
C VAL A 203 6.62 -4.14 6.86
N GLU A 204 7.33 -3.63 7.88
CA GLU A 204 8.15 -4.49 8.75
C GLU A 204 7.29 -5.45 9.56
N ARG A 205 6.12 -4.99 9.98
CA ARG A 205 5.15 -5.82 10.68
C ARG A 205 4.51 -6.84 9.74
N ALA A 206 4.13 -6.41 8.55
CA ALA A 206 3.64 -7.32 7.51
C ALA A 206 4.71 -8.39 7.18
N GLN A 207 5.99 -8.01 7.11
CA GLN A 207 7.10 -8.93 6.87
C GLN A 207 7.21 -9.93 8.02
N ALA A 208 7.19 -9.47 9.27
CA ALA A 208 7.31 -10.36 10.43
C ALA A 208 6.15 -11.35 10.55
N ASP A 209 4.93 -10.92 10.25
CA ASP A 209 3.74 -11.72 10.51
C ASP A 209 3.31 -12.63 9.34
N ILE A 210 3.55 -12.20 8.10
CA ILE A 210 3.01 -12.85 6.90
C ILE A 210 4.12 -13.57 6.14
N ALA A 211 5.34 -13.01 6.14
CA ALA A 211 6.44 -13.66 5.45
C ALA A 211 6.76 -15.05 5.97
N PRO A 212 6.42 -15.51 7.20
CA PRO A 212 6.54 -16.91 7.58
C PRO A 212 5.49 -17.84 6.91
N THR A 213 4.32 -17.33 6.54
CA THR A 213 3.21 -18.14 6.01
C THR A 213 3.22 -18.29 4.50
N SER A 214 3.87 -17.38 3.76
CA SER A 214 3.96 -17.43 2.30
C SER A 214 5.36 -17.09 1.75
N PRO A 215 5.98 -17.96 0.92
CA PRO A 215 7.25 -17.64 0.25
C PRO A 215 7.08 -16.67 -0.93
N TYR A 216 5.83 -16.41 -1.34
CA TYR A 216 5.46 -15.54 -2.46
C TYR A 216 5.15 -14.09 -2.03
N LEU A 217 5.33 -13.78 -0.75
CA LEU A 217 5.18 -12.42 -0.25
C LEU A 217 6.42 -11.57 -0.55
N HIS A 218 6.16 -10.38 -1.07
CA HIS A 218 7.15 -9.34 -1.29
C HIS A 218 6.65 -8.03 -0.71
N LEU A 219 7.49 -7.36 0.09
CA LEU A 219 7.16 -6.08 0.68
C LEU A 219 8.18 -5.03 0.27
N VAL A 220 7.68 -3.85 -0.05
CA VAL A 220 8.47 -2.69 -0.48
C VAL A 220 8.03 -1.49 0.33
N GLN A 221 8.99 -0.80 0.94
CA GLN A 221 8.73 0.54 1.46
C GLN A 221 8.95 1.54 0.32
N GLY A 222 7.91 2.28 -0.06
CA GLY A 222 7.98 3.21 -1.19
C GLY A 222 6.78 4.15 -1.27
N ASN A 223 6.85 5.11 -2.18
CA ASN A 223 5.79 6.09 -2.39
C ASN A 223 4.92 5.69 -3.58
N LEU A 224 3.64 5.39 -3.35
CA LEU A 224 2.71 5.03 -4.44
C LEU A 224 2.45 6.15 -5.45
N MET A 225 2.78 7.40 -5.12
CA MET A 225 2.73 8.53 -6.06
C MET A 225 3.85 8.50 -7.09
N THR A 226 4.92 7.76 -6.80
CA THR A 226 6.08 7.49 -7.66
C THR A 226 6.43 6.02 -7.50
N PRO A 227 5.52 5.11 -7.89
CA PRO A 227 5.59 3.72 -7.47
C PRO A 227 6.84 3.07 -8.07
N PRO A 228 7.63 2.34 -7.27
CA PRO A 228 8.93 1.85 -7.69
C PRO A 228 8.82 0.52 -8.46
N PHE A 229 7.89 0.44 -9.42
CA PHE A 229 7.61 -0.75 -10.20
C PHE A 229 7.61 -0.43 -11.68
N ARG A 230 8.00 -1.42 -12.50
CA ARG A 230 7.84 -1.30 -13.94
C ARG A 230 6.35 -1.25 -14.30
N ARG A 231 6.05 -0.56 -15.40
CA ARG A 231 4.72 -0.59 -16.01
C ARG A 231 4.37 -2.03 -16.42
N GLU A 232 3.08 -2.31 -16.44
CA GLU A 232 2.54 -3.60 -16.91
C GLU A 232 3.09 -4.82 -16.13
N ALA A 233 3.24 -4.68 -14.81
CA ALA A 233 3.85 -5.69 -13.95
C ALA A 233 2.85 -6.65 -13.29
N PHE A 234 1.60 -6.23 -13.12
CA PHE A 234 0.65 -6.92 -12.24
C PHE A 234 -0.62 -7.33 -12.98
N ASP A 235 -1.08 -8.54 -12.71
CA ASP A 235 -2.39 -9.05 -13.12
C ASP A 235 -3.53 -8.27 -12.44
N LEU A 236 -3.35 -7.92 -11.17
CA LEU A 236 -4.24 -7.07 -10.40
C LEU A 236 -3.44 -6.04 -9.61
N VAL A 237 -3.82 -4.77 -9.74
CA VAL A 237 -3.42 -3.71 -8.83
C VAL A 237 -4.64 -3.34 -8.00
N TYR A 238 -4.53 -3.28 -6.68
CA TYR A 238 -5.60 -2.75 -5.85
C TYR A 238 -5.10 -1.71 -4.84
N SER A 239 -5.98 -0.78 -4.46
CA SER A 239 -5.70 0.20 -3.42
C SER A 239 -6.98 0.49 -2.63
N LEU A 240 -7.03 -0.02 -1.40
CA LEU A 240 -8.24 -0.01 -0.58
C LEU A 240 -8.08 0.95 0.59
N GLY A 241 -8.69 2.13 0.50
CA GLY A 241 -8.74 3.08 1.61
C GLY A 241 -7.49 3.95 1.72
N VAL A 242 -6.73 4.11 0.63
CA VAL A 242 -5.40 4.73 0.67
C VAL A 242 -5.33 6.00 -0.16
N LEU A 243 -5.77 5.96 -1.42
CA LEU A 243 -5.51 7.03 -2.40
C LEU A 243 -6.08 8.40 -1.96
N HIS A 244 -7.14 8.40 -1.16
CA HIS A 244 -7.79 9.61 -0.66
C HIS A 244 -7.04 10.28 0.50
N HIS A 245 -5.98 9.65 1.01
CA HIS A 245 -5.05 10.22 1.99
C HIS A 245 -3.75 10.76 1.37
N THR A 246 -3.68 10.81 0.05
CA THR A 246 -2.57 11.41 -0.69
C THR A 246 -2.82 12.91 -0.99
N PRO A 247 -1.80 13.67 -1.43
CA PRO A 247 -1.99 15.06 -1.84
C PRO A 247 -3.03 15.25 -2.96
N SER A 248 -3.22 14.25 -3.82
CA SER A 248 -4.25 14.24 -4.87
C SER A 248 -4.62 12.81 -5.23
N THR A 249 -5.87 12.42 -4.97
CA THR A 249 -6.38 11.08 -5.24
C THR A 249 -6.29 10.72 -6.73
N ALA A 250 -6.65 11.66 -7.61
CA ALA A 250 -6.58 11.44 -9.05
C ALA A 250 -5.13 11.23 -9.54
N THR A 251 -4.17 12.00 -9.02
CA THR A 251 -2.75 11.80 -9.36
C THR A 251 -2.23 10.47 -8.80
N ALA A 252 -2.64 10.08 -7.60
CA ALA A 252 -2.31 8.78 -7.01
C ALA A 252 -2.83 7.62 -7.87
N PHE A 253 -4.09 7.71 -8.30
CA PHE A 253 -4.70 6.76 -9.23
C PHE A 253 -3.90 6.67 -10.53
N ARG A 254 -3.60 7.80 -11.18
CA ARG A 254 -2.81 7.84 -12.42
C ARG A 254 -1.40 7.28 -12.26
N ALA A 255 -0.82 7.34 -11.06
CA ALA A 255 0.51 6.80 -10.80
C ALA A 255 0.51 5.26 -10.76
N ILE A 256 -0.53 4.64 -10.17
CA ILE A 256 -0.61 3.17 -10.04
C ILE A 256 -1.28 2.49 -11.23
N ALA A 257 -2.15 3.19 -11.96
CA ALA A 257 -2.90 2.62 -13.08
C ALA A 257 -2.03 1.96 -14.17
N PRO A 258 -0.87 2.54 -14.56
CA PRO A 258 0.02 1.91 -15.55
C PRO A 258 0.72 0.63 -15.10
N LEU A 259 0.65 0.29 -13.81
CA LEU A 259 1.27 -0.92 -13.27
C LEU A 259 0.47 -2.17 -13.62
N ALA A 260 -0.83 -2.03 -13.87
CA ALA A 260 -1.66 -3.12 -14.38
C ALA A 260 -1.18 -3.52 -15.78
N ARG A 261 -0.94 -4.82 -15.98
CA ARG A 261 -0.61 -5.35 -17.30
C ARG A 261 -1.79 -5.25 -18.25
N ARG A 262 -1.52 -5.44 -19.54
CA ARG A 262 -2.58 -5.58 -20.54
C ARG A 262 -3.44 -6.78 -20.24
N GLY A 263 -4.75 -6.60 -20.34
CA GLY A 263 -5.74 -7.58 -19.89
C GLY A 263 -5.81 -7.74 -18.36
N GLY A 264 -4.98 -7.06 -17.59
CA GLY A 264 -5.01 -7.06 -16.12
C GLY A 264 -6.01 -6.04 -15.57
N HIS A 265 -6.14 -6.01 -14.25
CA HIS A 265 -7.20 -5.30 -13.55
C HIS A 265 -6.66 -4.25 -12.58
N LEU A 266 -7.47 -3.23 -12.32
CA LEU A 266 -7.25 -2.24 -11.28
C LEU A 266 -8.53 -2.13 -10.45
N ALA A 267 -8.43 -2.16 -9.12
CA ALA A 267 -9.56 -1.95 -8.22
C ALA A 267 -9.22 -0.95 -7.11
N ILE A 268 -10.09 0.03 -6.87
CA ILE A 268 -9.87 1.03 -5.82
C ILE A 268 -11.11 1.24 -4.97
N TRP A 269 -10.89 1.55 -3.69
CA TRP A 269 -11.91 2.03 -2.77
C TRP A 269 -11.43 3.32 -2.10
N VAL A 270 -12.28 4.36 -2.12
CA VAL A 270 -12.00 5.67 -1.51
C VAL A 270 -13.21 6.20 -0.75
N TYR A 271 -13.00 7.18 0.15
CA TYR A 271 -14.10 7.75 0.94
C TYR A 271 -15.17 8.40 0.08
N ALA A 272 -16.42 8.06 0.40
CA ALA A 272 -17.59 8.60 -0.26
C ALA A 272 -17.84 10.07 0.13
N ARG A 273 -18.24 10.88 -0.85
CA ARG A 273 -18.73 12.24 -0.65
C ARG A 273 -20.19 12.18 -0.18
N ASP A 274 -20.38 11.92 1.11
CA ASP A 274 -21.70 11.85 1.75
C ASP A 274 -22.34 13.24 2.02
N MET A 275 -22.09 14.22 1.13
CA MET A 275 -22.48 15.63 1.33
C MET A 275 -24.00 15.84 1.44
N LEU A 276 -24.80 14.94 0.86
CA LEU A 276 -26.25 15.07 0.83
C LEU A 276 -26.94 14.59 2.12
N ARG A 277 -26.27 13.82 2.98
CA ARG A 277 -26.91 13.24 4.18
C ARG A 277 -26.68 14.06 5.45
N HIS A 278 -25.49 14.67 5.64
CA HIS A 278 -25.15 15.39 6.89
C HIS A 278 -24.17 16.59 6.72
N PRO A 279 -24.57 17.72 6.10
CA PRO A 279 -23.69 18.86 5.83
C PRO A 279 -23.08 19.50 7.09
N ILE A 280 -23.85 19.61 8.17
CA ILE A 280 -23.39 20.17 9.45
C ILE A 280 -22.28 19.31 10.05
N ARG A 281 -22.44 17.98 10.01
CA ARG A 281 -21.44 17.03 10.52
C ARG A 281 -20.12 17.13 9.75
N LEU A 282 -20.19 17.36 8.44
CA LEU A 282 -19.00 17.58 7.62
C LEU A 282 -18.30 18.89 7.98
N ALA A 283 -19.04 20.00 8.13
CA ALA A 283 -18.47 21.28 8.54
C ALA A 283 -17.78 21.20 9.92
N VAL A 284 -18.43 20.55 10.90
CA VAL A 284 -17.84 20.31 12.22
C VAL A 284 -16.60 19.42 12.12
N SER A 285 -16.65 18.37 11.29
CA SER A 285 -15.48 17.52 11.00
C SER A 285 -14.30 18.33 10.47
N ASP A 286 -14.52 19.19 9.49
CA ASP A 286 -13.45 19.97 8.86
C ASP A 286 -12.87 21.02 9.83
N ALA A 287 -13.72 21.64 10.66
CA ALA A 287 -13.28 22.54 11.72
C ALA A 287 -12.42 21.82 12.78
N LEU A 288 -12.83 20.65 13.26
CA LEU A 288 -12.04 19.85 14.19
C LEU A 288 -10.73 19.38 13.55
N ARG A 289 -10.80 18.92 12.29
CA ARG A 289 -9.62 18.49 11.52
C ARG A 289 -8.60 19.61 11.37
N PHE A 290 -9.02 20.86 11.21
CA PHE A 290 -8.09 22.00 11.21
C PHE A 290 -7.17 21.99 12.44
N VAL A 291 -7.67 21.64 13.62
CA VAL A 291 -6.83 21.54 14.82
C VAL A 291 -6.11 20.20 14.89
N THR A 292 -6.81 19.07 14.69
CA THR A 292 -6.24 17.74 14.93
C THR A 292 -5.11 17.39 13.96
N ILE A 293 -5.12 17.92 12.71
CA ILE A 293 -4.01 17.76 11.75
C ILE A 293 -2.75 18.54 12.11
N ARG A 294 -2.72 19.24 13.25
CA ARG A 294 -1.51 19.89 13.78
C ARG A 294 -0.97 19.18 15.02
N LEU A 295 -1.80 18.38 15.69
CA LEU A 295 -1.43 17.64 16.90
C LEU A 295 -0.54 16.41 16.59
N PRO A 296 0.29 15.95 17.54
CA PRO A 296 0.99 14.68 17.41
C PRO A 296 0.03 13.47 17.33
N PRO A 297 0.38 12.38 16.63
CA PRO A 297 -0.45 11.16 16.53
C PRO A 297 -0.97 10.66 17.89
N ARG A 298 -0.11 10.59 18.91
CA ARG A 298 -0.50 10.14 20.25
C ARG A 298 -1.56 11.03 20.92
N ALA A 299 -1.54 12.34 20.66
CA ALA A 299 -2.55 13.24 21.22
C ALA A 299 -3.92 13.00 20.57
N VAL A 300 -3.96 12.83 19.24
CA VAL A 300 -5.21 12.50 18.52
C VAL A 300 -5.76 11.15 18.99
N TYR A 301 -4.89 10.17 19.27
CA TYR A 301 -5.28 8.87 19.83
C TYR A 301 -5.96 8.98 21.20
N TRP A 302 -5.46 9.82 22.10
CA TRP A 302 -6.11 10.08 23.39
C TRP A 302 -7.41 10.86 23.24
N LEU A 303 -7.47 11.83 22.33
CA LEU A 303 -8.71 12.53 22.00
C LEU A 303 -9.77 11.56 21.46
N ALA A 304 -9.39 10.58 20.64
CA ALA A 304 -10.30 9.54 20.16
C ALA A 304 -10.86 8.67 21.30
N HIS A 305 -10.05 8.35 22.32
CA HIS A 305 -10.52 7.67 23.54
C HIS A 305 -11.50 8.51 24.33
N ILE A 306 -11.20 9.80 24.51
CA ILE A 306 -12.08 10.75 25.23
C ILE A 306 -13.41 10.94 24.48
N ALA A 307 -13.36 10.91 23.14
CA ALA A 307 -14.55 11.03 22.30
C ALA A 307 -15.35 9.72 22.17
N ALA A 308 -14.77 8.55 22.45
CA ALA A 308 -15.47 7.27 22.26
C ALA A 308 -16.75 7.09 23.11
N PRO A 309 -16.88 7.59 24.36
CA PRO A 309 -18.15 7.58 25.10
C PRO A 309 -19.24 8.38 24.40
N LEU A 310 -18.89 9.42 23.64
CA LEU A 310 -19.85 10.22 22.87
C LEU A 310 -20.53 9.37 21.79
N GLY A 311 -19.80 8.48 21.11
CA GLY A 311 -20.40 7.59 20.10
C GLY A 311 -21.46 6.65 20.68
N TRP A 312 -21.23 6.15 21.90
CA TRP A 312 -22.23 5.36 22.64
C TRP A 312 -23.45 6.20 23.05
N LEU A 313 -23.23 7.46 23.46
CA LEU A 313 -24.32 8.37 23.81
C LEU A 313 -25.15 8.72 22.56
N GLN A 314 -24.50 9.04 21.45
CA GLN A 314 -25.13 9.29 20.15
C GLN A 314 -25.99 8.09 19.71
N GLU A 315 -25.50 6.86 19.90
CA GLU A 315 -26.24 5.65 19.59
C GLU A 315 -27.55 5.55 20.40
N ARG A 316 -27.52 5.93 21.68
CA ARG A 316 -28.73 5.98 22.53
C ARG A 316 -29.70 7.09 22.09
N LEU A 317 -29.19 8.27 21.73
CA LEU A 317 -29.99 9.41 21.32
C LEU A 317 -30.78 9.15 20.01
N ILE A 318 -30.21 8.38 19.08
CA ILE A 318 -30.83 8.03 17.80
C ILE A 318 -32.02 7.07 17.96
N LYS A 319 -32.12 6.33 19.09
CA LYS A 319 -33.18 5.33 19.29
C LYS A 319 -34.57 5.91 19.51
N ARG A 320 -34.70 7.19 19.91
CA ARG A 320 -36.01 7.84 20.12
C ARG A 320 -36.07 9.17 19.39
N ARG A 321 -37.19 9.44 18.71
CA ARG A 321 -37.40 10.66 17.90
C ARG A 321 -37.19 11.94 18.74
N VAL A 322 -37.74 11.99 19.95
CA VAL A 322 -37.62 13.16 20.85
C VAL A 322 -36.16 13.42 21.27
N THR A 323 -35.41 12.39 21.67
CA THR A 323 -34.00 12.55 22.07
C THR A 323 -33.08 12.84 20.90
N MET A 324 -33.45 12.42 19.69
CA MET A 324 -32.73 12.75 18.46
C MET A 324 -32.79 14.25 18.16
N TRP A 325 -33.96 14.88 18.30
CA TRP A 325 -34.12 16.32 18.11
C TRP A 325 -33.37 17.13 19.17
N LEU A 326 -33.53 16.79 20.45
CA LEU A 326 -32.84 17.46 21.55
C LEU A 326 -31.31 17.25 21.51
N GLY A 327 -30.88 16.09 21.01
CA GLY A 327 -29.47 15.70 20.88
C GLY A 327 -28.81 16.11 19.56
N ALA A 328 -29.49 16.84 18.68
CA ALA A 328 -28.99 17.15 17.34
C ALA A 328 -27.57 17.78 17.31
N PRO A 329 -27.19 18.70 18.21
CA PRO A 329 -25.82 19.23 18.26
C PRO A 329 -24.77 18.15 18.56
N LEU A 330 -25.09 17.20 19.45
CA LEU A 330 -24.20 16.08 19.78
C LEU A 330 -24.09 15.11 18.60
N LEU A 331 -25.17 14.87 17.85
CA LEU A 331 -25.17 14.02 16.65
C LEU A 331 -24.36 14.61 15.49
N ALA A 332 -24.12 15.93 15.49
CA ALA A 332 -23.26 16.59 14.53
C ALA A 332 -21.76 16.34 14.78
N LEU A 333 -21.36 15.86 15.96
CA LEU A 333 -19.95 15.55 16.24
C LEU A 333 -19.55 14.24 15.52
N PRO A 334 -18.51 14.26 14.66
CA PRO A 334 -18.11 13.09 13.89
C PRO A 334 -17.34 12.08 14.77
N VAL A 335 -18.10 11.19 15.40
CA VAL A 335 -17.59 10.01 16.09
C VAL A 335 -18.27 8.79 15.47
N ARG A 336 -17.57 7.64 15.46
CA ARG A 336 -18.19 6.38 15.02
C ARG A 336 -19.28 5.99 16.02
N ILE A 337 -20.53 6.00 15.57
CA ILE A 337 -21.71 5.80 16.42
C ILE A 337 -21.85 4.32 16.81
N ARG A 338 -22.09 3.46 15.82
CA ARG A 338 -22.33 2.02 16.01
C ARG A 338 -21.06 1.22 15.76
N ALA A 339 -20.36 0.88 16.83
CA ALA A 339 -19.19 0.01 16.81
C ALA A 339 -18.80 -0.42 18.25
N PRO A 340 -18.12 -1.57 18.41
CA PRO A 340 -17.36 -1.87 19.62
C PRO A 340 -16.36 -0.75 19.96
N TRP A 341 -15.98 -0.63 21.23
CA TRP A 341 -15.12 0.46 21.73
C TRP A 341 -13.84 0.66 20.90
N ARG A 342 -13.11 -0.42 20.62
CA ARG A 342 -11.85 -0.37 19.88
C ARG A 342 -12.02 0.16 18.45
N ILE A 343 -12.99 -0.39 17.70
CA ILE A 343 -13.32 0.08 16.34
C ILE A 343 -13.76 1.54 16.38
N ARG A 344 -14.53 1.94 17.40
CA ARG A 344 -14.94 3.33 17.58
C ARG A 344 -13.75 4.27 17.74
N VAL A 345 -12.79 3.91 18.61
CA VAL A 345 -11.57 4.69 18.81
C VAL A 345 -10.74 4.74 17.52
N MET A 346 -10.53 3.61 16.87
CA MET A 346 -9.75 3.50 15.64
C MET A 346 -10.34 4.34 14.51
N ASP A 347 -11.63 4.15 14.19
CA ASP A 347 -12.30 4.92 13.13
C ASP A 347 -12.31 6.42 13.44
N THR A 348 -12.48 6.79 14.72
CA THR A 348 -12.42 8.19 15.13
C THR A 348 -10.99 8.74 14.97
N TYR A 349 -9.98 7.96 15.32
CA TYR A 349 -8.58 8.32 15.11
C TYR A 349 -8.25 8.52 13.63
N ASP A 350 -8.61 7.56 12.77
CA ASP A 350 -8.42 7.64 11.33
C ASP A 350 -9.23 8.78 10.71
N TRP A 351 -10.38 9.13 11.29
CA TRP A 351 -11.15 10.27 10.83
C TRP A 351 -10.46 11.62 11.07
N TYR A 352 -9.58 11.74 12.07
CA TYR A 352 -8.99 13.02 12.50
C TYR A 352 -7.47 13.14 12.34
N SER A 353 -6.75 12.03 12.22
CA SER A 353 -5.29 12.01 12.18
C SER A 353 -4.68 12.32 10.79
N PRO A 354 -5.27 11.88 9.65
CA PRO A 354 -4.65 12.02 8.34
C PRO A 354 -4.62 13.48 7.89
N ARG A 355 -3.50 13.91 7.28
CA ARG A 355 -3.38 15.27 6.72
C ARG A 355 -4.35 15.51 5.56
N PHE A 356 -4.48 14.53 4.67
CA PHE A 356 -5.40 14.56 3.55
C PHE A 356 -6.53 13.55 3.80
N GLN A 357 -7.75 13.91 3.45
CA GLN A 357 -8.93 13.04 3.52
C GLN A 357 -9.95 13.53 2.49
N TRP A 358 -9.68 13.21 1.23
CA TRP A 358 -10.54 13.57 0.12
C TRP A 358 -11.78 12.67 0.09
N LYS A 359 -12.90 13.20 -0.41
CA LYS A 359 -14.15 12.46 -0.55
C LYS A 359 -14.63 12.56 -1.99
N HIS A 360 -15.03 11.44 -2.56
CA HIS A 360 -15.29 11.30 -3.99
C HIS A 360 -16.67 10.71 -4.27
N THR A 361 -17.14 10.91 -5.48
CA THR A 361 -18.34 10.28 -6.03
C THR A 361 -17.95 9.09 -6.90
N ARG A 362 -18.92 8.20 -7.18
CA ARG A 362 -18.68 7.07 -8.09
C ARG A 362 -18.33 7.54 -9.51
N ASP A 363 -18.98 8.60 -9.98
CA ASP A 363 -18.76 9.13 -11.34
C ASP A 363 -17.36 9.75 -11.49
N GLU A 364 -16.86 10.46 -10.46
CA GLU A 364 -15.48 10.96 -10.46
C GLU A 364 -14.47 9.80 -10.56
N VAL A 365 -14.67 8.74 -9.78
CA VAL A 365 -13.79 7.56 -9.79
C VAL A 365 -13.86 6.85 -11.14
N ARG A 366 -15.07 6.60 -11.67
CA ARG A 366 -15.27 6.00 -12.99
C ARG A 366 -14.57 6.80 -14.09
N GLY A 367 -14.70 8.13 -14.05
CA GLY A 367 -14.03 9.03 -15.00
C GLY A 367 -12.50 8.90 -14.97
N TRP A 368 -11.89 8.59 -13.82
CA TRP A 368 -10.45 8.32 -13.77
C TRP A 368 -10.06 7.03 -14.50
N PHE A 369 -10.85 5.97 -14.37
CA PHE A 369 -10.64 4.72 -15.12
C PHE A 369 -10.76 4.96 -16.63
N GLU A 370 -11.80 5.67 -17.07
CA GLU A 370 -12.01 6.03 -18.48
C GLU A 370 -10.84 6.85 -19.03
N GLN A 371 -10.40 7.89 -18.30
CA GLN A 371 -9.25 8.72 -18.67
C GLN A 371 -7.93 7.93 -18.72
N ALA A 372 -7.79 6.88 -17.91
CA ALA A 372 -6.64 5.99 -17.91
C ALA A 372 -6.73 4.87 -18.97
N GLY A 373 -7.82 4.83 -19.75
CA GLY A 373 -8.03 3.87 -20.84
C GLY A 373 -8.43 2.47 -20.37
N PHE A 374 -9.04 2.34 -19.18
CA PHE A 374 -9.63 1.08 -18.74
C PHE A 374 -10.98 0.85 -19.41
N VAL A 375 -11.32 -0.41 -19.60
CA VAL A 375 -12.59 -0.93 -20.12
C VAL A 375 -13.25 -1.82 -19.06
N ASP A 376 -14.48 -2.28 -19.32
CA ASP A 376 -15.23 -3.13 -18.38
C ASP A 376 -15.28 -2.51 -16.96
N ILE A 377 -15.56 -1.20 -16.90
CA ILE A 377 -15.52 -0.43 -15.66
C ILE A 377 -16.81 -0.66 -14.89
N GLU A 378 -16.70 -1.29 -13.73
CA GLU A 378 -17.84 -1.72 -12.92
C GLU A 378 -17.74 -1.17 -11.49
N PRO A 379 -18.85 -0.67 -10.92
CA PRO A 379 -18.90 -0.37 -9.50
C PRO A 379 -18.89 -1.67 -8.68
N CYS A 380 -18.13 -1.70 -7.59
CA CYS A 380 -18.17 -2.82 -6.65
C CYS A 380 -19.30 -2.61 -5.61
N VAL A 381 -19.51 -3.62 -4.75
CA VAL A 381 -20.56 -3.60 -3.72
C VAL A 381 -20.35 -2.46 -2.72
N GLU A 382 -19.10 -2.19 -2.33
CA GLU A 382 -18.78 -1.10 -1.41
C GLU A 382 -19.03 0.28 -2.05
N GLU A 383 -19.43 1.25 -1.23
CA GLU A 383 -19.66 2.61 -1.70
C GLU A 383 -18.35 3.25 -2.20
N VAL A 384 -18.42 3.93 -3.34
CA VAL A 384 -17.26 4.55 -4.03
C VAL A 384 -16.07 3.59 -4.17
N SER A 385 -16.41 2.36 -4.54
CA SER A 385 -15.49 1.31 -4.94
C SER A 385 -15.72 0.95 -6.41
N CYS A 386 -14.65 0.77 -7.17
CA CYS A 386 -14.74 0.52 -8.61
C CYS A 386 -13.57 -0.35 -9.08
N GLN A 387 -13.86 -1.22 -10.03
CA GLN A 387 -12.87 -2.00 -10.77
C GLN A 387 -12.91 -1.67 -12.26
N GLY A 388 -11.80 -1.92 -12.95
CA GLY A 388 -11.73 -1.85 -14.40
C GLY A 388 -10.64 -2.75 -14.94
N ARG A 389 -10.77 -3.15 -16.20
CA ARG A 389 -9.80 -3.97 -16.92
C ARG A 389 -9.01 -3.13 -17.90
N ARG A 390 -7.70 -3.36 -17.99
CA ARG A 390 -6.87 -2.71 -18.99
C ARG A 390 -6.99 -3.47 -20.33
N PRO A 391 -7.17 -2.78 -21.48
CA PRO A 391 -7.27 -3.44 -22.78
C PRO A 391 -6.08 -4.36 -23.11
N GLY A 392 -6.35 -5.45 -23.86
CA GLY A 392 -5.38 -6.48 -24.21
C GLY A 392 -4.50 -6.20 -25.44
N GLY A 393 -4.62 -5.04 -26.09
CA GLY A 393 -4.00 -4.75 -27.40
C GLY A 393 -2.52 -4.33 -27.36
N PRO A 394 -1.85 -4.17 -28.53
CA PRO A 394 -0.52 -3.54 -28.65
C PRO A 394 -0.52 -2.12 -28.02
N PRO A 395 0.65 -1.56 -27.63
CA PRO A 395 0.68 -0.21 -27.06
C PRO A 395 0.16 0.76 -28.12
N LEU A 396 -0.77 1.64 -27.75
CA LEU A 396 -1.08 2.82 -28.54
C LEU A 396 0.16 3.71 -28.67
#